data_AF-A0A940KSZ9-F1
#
_entry.id   AF-A0A940KSZ9-F1
#
_cell.length_a   1.000
_cell.length_b   1.000
_cell.length_c   1.000
_cell.angle_alpha   90.00
_cell.angle_beta   90.00
_cell.angle_gamma   90.00
#
_symmetry.space_group_name_H-M   'P 1'
#
loop_
_entity.id
_entity.type
_entity.pdbx_description
1 polymer ?
#
loop_
_entity_poly.entity_id
_entity_poly.type
_entity_poly.pdbx_seq_one_letter_code
_entity_poly.pdbx_strand_id
1 'polypeptide(L)'
;MAKVQYLSLGDDNTLKEGQFSITGKAIDFMRLIIQNCQRLSPTYDFTLNQVIDSDYKTISFTTINCLDALARIAEAFDTEYWIEGTRLSLIPISRNTGYAFRQGKQKGMYELLRKNVDNTNVITRLYAFGSEKNIPENYRNFSKRLKLPGQERKTPMNIAWSITDNGDGNNTYHISWDPPQVIDATKIYIWARKIDGTGFMYSHSASVEGPAHFVVPYGDYNFTFATVITGDIPTYSLPEIPFIASTQQPVFPSPPEILYLEKNIDQYGLWEATVTFDEIYPHRTGKVTGINAGNVFEFTDSGIDFDINNYLLGGAAAKITFNTGQLSGFSFEIRSYDHDDKKIILVPSKTERQLDLPSADFKPAIGDEYVITDIKMPQSYIDHAEAELLSAAKNYLDEISQPQVAYNLIFDPVFLRNKGYQLRIGDLIWIIDPDLQVNRKIRIVASTRNIVEENDLQVEVADATSKTQLQALSSGQSALNQSVADVNNKLQNNALLNNRI
;
A
#
# COMPACT_ATOMS: atom_id res chain seq x y z
N MET A 1 -32.48 -8.77 -3.74
CA MET A 1 -31.10 -8.54 -4.23
C MET A 1 -30.51 -9.74 -4.96
N ALA A 2 -30.41 -10.94 -4.35
CA ALA A 2 -29.84 -12.13 -5.03
C ALA A 2 -30.53 -12.54 -6.36
N LYS A 3 -31.81 -12.20 -6.53
CA LYS A 3 -32.58 -12.45 -7.76
C LYS A 3 -32.53 -11.29 -8.78
N VAL A 4 -31.85 -10.20 -8.46
CA VAL A 4 -31.83 -8.98 -9.26
C VAL A 4 -30.47 -8.88 -9.93
N GLN A 5 -30.45 -8.89 -11.27
CA GLN A 5 -29.22 -8.69 -12.04
C GLN A 5 -28.69 -7.26 -11.84
N TYR A 6 -27.38 -7.15 -11.65
CA TYR A 6 -26.67 -5.87 -11.58
C TYR A 6 -26.30 -5.44 -13.00
N LEU A 7 -26.95 -4.39 -13.49
CA LEU A 7 -26.79 -3.89 -14.84
C LEU A 7 -26.24 -2.46 -14.80
N SER A 8 -25.44 -2.08 -15.78
CA SER A 8 -25.10 -0.68 -16.05
C SER A 8 -26.21 0.00 -16.86
N LEU A 9 -26.19 1.34 -16.82
CA LEU A 9 -26.98 2.19 -17.68
C LEU A 9 -26.38 2.17 -19.09
N GLY A 10 -27.18 1.83 -20.09
CA GLY A 10 -26.82 2.00 -21.50
C GLY A 10 -27.04 3.43 -22.00
N ASP A 11 -26.83 3.65 -23.30
CA ASP A 11 -26.88 4.97 -23.94
C ASP A 11 -28.22 5.71 -23.78
N ASP A 12 -29.32 4.98 -23.55
CA ASP A 12 -30.65 5.54 -23.32
C ASP A 12 -30.99 5.73 -21.83
N ASN A 13 -29.98 5.66 -20.96
CA ASN A 13 -30.11 5.76 -19.51
C ASN A 13 -31.02 4.67 -18.91
N THR A 14 -31.12 3.51 -19.58
CA THR A 14 -31.84 2.34 -19.06
C THR A 14 -30.89 1.20 -18.71
N LEU A 15 -31.23 0.44 -17.68
CA LEU A 15 -30.41 -0.64 -17.13
C LEU A 15 -30.43 -1.87 -18.05
N LYS A 16 -29.34 -2.12 -18.80
CA LYS A 16 -29.32 -3.11 -19.88
C LYS A 16 -28.06 -3.98 -19.97
N GLU A 17 -26.88 -3.48 -19.59
CA GLU A 17 -25.64 -4.23 -19.82
C GLU A 17 -25.22 -5.02 -18.58
N GLY A 18 -25.03 -6.34 -18.74
CA GLY A 18 -24.61 -7.24 -17.66
C GLY A 18 -23.09 -7.39 -17.52
N GLN A 19 -22.31 -6.85 -18.46
CA GLN A 19 -20.85 -6.86 -18.42
C GLN A 19 -20.34 -5.45 -18.68
N PHE A 20 -19.69 -4.86 -17.68
CA PHE A 20 -19.24 -3.48 -17.72
C PHE A 20 -18.13 -3.23 -16.69
N SER A 21 -17.38 -2.15 -16.87
CA SER A 21 -16.51 -1.60 -15.83
C SER A 21 -17.01 -0.22 -15.48
N ILE A 22 -17.06 0.08 -14.18
CA ILE A 22 -17.43 1.41 -13.70
C ILE A 22 -16.35 1.90 -12.74
N THR A 23 -15.96 3.16 -12.92
CA THR A 23 -15.05 3.87 -12.02
C THR A 23 -15.86 4.88 -11.24
N GLY A 24 -15.73 4.86 -9.92
CA GLY A 24 -16.50 5.76 -9.06
C GLY A 24 -16.00 5.70 -7.63
N LYS A 25 -16.59 6.53 -6.78
CA LYS A 25 -16.48 6.36 -5.32
C LYS A 25 -17.44 5.26 -4.87
N ALA A 26 -17.23 4.74 -3.67
CA ALA A 26 -18.08 3.75 -3.01
C ALA A 26 -19.59 4.08 -3.12
N ILE A 27 -19.94 5.36 -2.99
CA ILE A 27 -21.33 5.84 -3.11
C ILE A 27 -21.95 5.62 -4.49
N ASP A 28 -21.16 5.72 -5.57
CA ASP A 28 -21.67 5.63 -6.94
C ASP A 28 -22.06 4.19 -7.29
N PHE A 29 -21.23 3.23 -6.88
CA PHE A 29 -21.54 1.79 -6.98
C PHE A 29 -22.82 1.43 -6.21
N MET A 30 -22.94 1.95 -4.99
CA MET A 30 -24.10 1.72 -4.12
C MET A 30 -25.38 2.31 -4.71
N ARG A 31 -25.33 3.50 -5.31
CA ARG A 31 -26.48 4.10 -6.02
C ARG A 31 -26.93 3.23 -7.18
N LEU A 32 -26.01 2.68 -7.95
CA LEU A 32 -26.34 1.77 -9.05
C LEU A 32 -27.01 0.48 -8.55
N ILE A 33 -26.62 -0.04 -7.37
CA ILE A 33 -27.29 -1.18 -6.74
C ILE A 33 -28.75 -0.84 -6.41
N ILE A 34 -28.99 0.33 -5.81
CA ILE A 34 -30.34 0.79 -5.46
C ILE A 34 -31.20 0.91 -6.71
N GLN A 35 -30.68 1.53 -7.79
CA GLN A 35 -31.41 1.63 -9.06
C GLN A 35 -31.79 0.26 -9.63
N ASN A 36 -30.86 -0.71 -9.61
CA ASN A 36 -31.14 -2.07 -10.06
C ASN A 36 -32.17 -2.79 -9.17
N CYS A 37 -32.12 -2.60 -7.86
CA CYS A 37 -33.13 -3.16 -6.94
C CYS A 37 -34.51 -2.55 -7.18
N GLN A 38 -34.58 -1.24 -7.34
CA GLN A 38 -35.83 -0.52 -7.58
C GLN A 38 -36.50 -0.95 -8.89
N ARG A 39 -35.71 -1.23 -9.93
CA ARG A 39 -36.19 -1.69 -11.24
C ARG A 39 -37.11 -2.91 -11.17
N LEU A 40 -36.81 -3.88 -10.32
CA LEU A 40 -37.57 -5.13 -10.20
C LEU A 40 -38.42 -5.19 -8.93
N SER A 41 -38.39 -4.16 -8.10
CA SER A 41 -39.11 -4.13 -6.82
C SER A 41 -39.63 -2.71 -6.53
N PRO A 42 -40.44 -2.12 -7.44
CA PRO A 42 -40.85 -0.71 -7.36
C PRO A 42 -41.72 -0.39 -6.14
N THR A 43 -42.32 -1.41 -5.50
CA THR A 43 -43.15 -1.27 -4.29
C THR A 43 -42.33 -1.14 -3.01
N TYR A 44 -41.04 -1.46 -3.07
CA TYR A 44 -40.12 -1.35 -1.94
C TYR A 44 -39.30 -0.07 -2.09
N ASP A 45 -39.04 0.64 -0.99
CA ASP A 45 -38.24 1.87 -0.99
C ASP A 45 -36.79 1.54 -0.61
N PHE A 46 -35.99 1.16 -1.61
CA PHE A 46 -34.57 0.89 -1.41
C PHE A 46 -33.80 2.18 -1.21
N THR A 47 -33.12 2.33 -0.07
CA THR A 47 -32.40 3.54 0.29
C THR A 47 -30.99 3.24 0.78
N LEU A 48 -30.09 4.21 0.63
CA LEU A 48 -28.76 4.17 1.25
C LEU A 48 -28.86 4.76 2.66
N ASN A 49 -28.17 4.15 3.61
CA ASN A 49 -28.07 4.63 4.98
C ASN A 49 -26.69 5.25 5.25
N GLN A 50 -25.65 4.45 5.38
CA GLN A 50 -24.27 4.94 5.59
C GLN A 50 -23.33 4.32 4.57
N VAL A 51 -22.47 5.13 3.96
CA VAL A 51 -21.46 4.69 3.00
C VAL A 51 -20.17 5.44 3.33
N ILE A 52 -19.03 4.72 3.33
CA ILE A 52 -17.72 5.35 3.54
C ILE A 52 -17.47 6.46 2.52
N ASP A 53 -16.74 7.51 2.92
CA ASP A 53 -16.05 8.34 1.95
C ASP A 53 -14.85 7.55 1.44
N SER A 54 -14.65 7.54 0.13
CA SER A 54 -13.62 6.73 -0.51
C SER A 54 -13.00 7.49 -1.67
N ASP A 55 -11.82 7.03 -2.08
CA ASP A 55 -11.23 7.39 -3.36
C ASP A 55 -11.96 6.69 -4.51
N TYR A 56 -11.62 7.06 -5.73
CA TYR A 56 -12.13 6.42 -6.94
C TYR A 56 -11.48 5.05 -7.14
N LYS A 57 -12.30 4.05 -7.46
CA LYS A 57 -11.82 2.72 -7.88
C LYS A 57 -12.54 2.29 -9.14
N THR A 58 -11.85 1.59 -10.02
CA THR A 58 -12.44 0.93 -11.20
C THR A 58 -12.73 -0.53 -10.85
N ILE A 59 -14.00 -0.94 -10.96
CA ILE A 59 -14.40 -2.33 -10.72
C ILE A 59 -15.14 -2.85 -11.96
N SER A 60 -14.70 -3.99 -12.47
CA SER A 60 -15.34 -4.70 -13.56
C SER A 60 -16.35 -5.72 -13.04
N PHE A 61 -17.52 -5.80 -13.65
CA PHE A 61 -18.57 -6.77 -13.34
C PHE A 61 -18.92 -7.56 -14.59
N THR A 62 -19.17 -8.87 -14.43
CA THR A 62 -19.54 -9.77 -15.53
C THR A 62 -20.65 -10.70 -15.07
N THR A 63 -21.88 -10.45 -15.53
CA THR A 63 -23.09 -11.25 -15.30
C THR A 63 -23.26 -11.62 -13.83
N ILE A 64 -23.44 -10.60 -12.99
CA ILE A 64 -23.48 -10.73 -11.52
C ILE A 64 -24.80 -10.18 -10.97
N ASN A 65 -25.33 -10.78 -9.89
CA ASN A 65 -26.50 -10.23 -9.23
C ASN A 65 -26.12 -9.10 -8.25
N CYS A 66 -27.09 -8.31 -7.82
CA CYS A 66 -26.86 -7.15 -6.95
C CYS A 66 -26.28 -7.49 -5.57
N LEU A 67 -26.48 -8.71 -5.06
CA LEU A 67 -25.90 -9.13 -3.78
C LEU A 67 -24.41 -9.47 -3.95
N ASP A 68 -24.06 -10.22 -4.99
CA ASP A 68 -22.67 -10.56 -5.28
C ASP A 68 -21.88 -9.31 -5.73
N ALA A 69 -22.52 -8.40 -6.45
CA ALA A 69 -21.96 -7.08 -6.76
C ALA A 69 -21.65 -6.29 -5.49
N LEU A 70 -22.60 -6.24 -4.53
CA LEU A 70 -22.41 -5.58 -3.25
C LEU A 70 -21.21 -6.16 -2.48
N ALA A 71 -21.06 -7.49 -2.47
CA ALA A 71 -19.92 -8.16 -1.84
C ALA A 71 -18.59 -7.80 -2.51
N ARG A 72 -18.56 -7.79 -3.84
CA ARG A 72 -17.37 -7.40 -4.62
C ARG A 72 -17.00 -5.93 -4.43
N ILE A 73 -17.99 -5.05 -4.30
CA ILE A 73 -17.78 -3.63 -3.99
C ILE A 73 -17.17 -3.49 -2.60
N ALA A 74 -17.74 -4.17 -1.60
CA ALA A 74 -17.19 -4.16 -0.24
C ALA A 74 -15.73 -4.64 -0.21
N GLU A 75 -15.41 -5.72 -0.92
CA GLU A 75 -14.03 -6.20 -1.09
C GLU A 75 -13.12 -5.16 -1.72
N ALA A 76 -13.54 -4.59 -2.85
CA ALA A 76 -12.74 -3.61 -3.58
C ALA A 76 -12.45 -2.36 -2.74
N PHE A 77 -13.37 -1.96 -1.87
CA PHE A 77 -13.23 -0.80 -0.99
C PHE A 77 -12.67 -1.12 0.40
N ASP A 78 -12.25 -2.37 0.65
CA ASP A 78 -11.76 -2.85 1.95
C ASP A 78 -12.70 -2.46 3.11
N THR A 79 -13.99 -2.67 2.88
CA THR A 79 -15.07 -2.35 3.82
C THR A 79 -16.06 -3.52 3.88
N GLU A 80 -17.09 -3.37 4.68
CA GLU A 80 -18.18 -4.33 4.79
C GLU A 80 -19.51 -3.69 4.38
N TYR A 81 -20.54 -4.52 4.30
CA TYR A 81 -21.90 -4.07 4.00
C TYR A 81 -22.92 -4.73 4.94
N TRP A 82 -24.04 -4.04 5.15
CA TRP A 82 -25.23 -4.66 5.75
C TRP A 82 -26.50 -4.20 5.07
N ILE A 83 -27.57 -4.96 5.30
CA ILE A 83 -28.90 -4.70 4.75
C ILE A 83 -29.90 -4.76 5.91
N GLU A 84 -30.53 -3.64 6.22
CA GLU A 84 -31.60 -3.53 7.23
C GLU A 84 -32.94 -3.29 6.53
N GLY A 85 -33.67 -4.37 6.25
CA GLY A 85 -34.88 -4.29 5.43
C GLY A 85 -34.55 -3.86 4.00
N THR A 86 -34.91 -2.62 3.64
CA THR A 86 -34.61 -2.01 2.32
C THR A 86 -33.48 -0.97 2.39
N ARG A 87 -32.82 -0.82 3.55
CA ARG A 87 -31.71 0.12 3.75
C ARG A 87 -30.37 -0.59 3.61
N LEU A 88 -29.53 -0.10 2.69
CA LEU A 88 -28.19 -0.64 2.46
C LEU A 88 -27.15 0.29 3.11
N SER A 89 -26.15 -0.28 3.75
CA SER A 89 -24.95 0.47 4.19
C SER A 89 -23.69 -0.23 3.70
N LEU A 90 -22.67 0.56 3.42
CA LEU A 90 -21.34 0.12 3.01
C LEU A 90 -20.31 0.81 3.91
N ILE A 91 -20.19 0.31 5.13
CA ILE A 91 -19.29 0.79 6.17
C ILE A 91 -18.72 -0.40 6.94
N PRO A 92 -17.55 -0.27 7.56
CA PRO A 92 -17.04 -1.29 8.46
C PRO A 92 -18.09 -1.63 9.52
N ILE A 93 -18.42 -2.91 9.66
CA ILE A 93 -19.30 -3.43 10.69
C ILE A 93 -18.58 -3.26 12.01
N SER A 94 -18.83 -2.15 12.67
CA SER A 94 -18.32 -1.94 14.02
C SER A 94 -19.30 -1.10 14.82
N ARG A 95 -20.47 -1.67 15.09
CA ARG A 95 -21.24 -1.14 16.20
C ARG A 95 -20.45 -1.42 17.47
N ASN A 96 -19.78 -0.39 18.00
CA ASN A 96 -19.25 -0.43 19.34
C ASN A 96 -20.44 -0.50 20.31
N THR A 97 -20.73 -1.70 20.78
CA THR A 97 -21.87 -1.97 21.65
C THR A 97 -21.73 -1.28 23.02
N GLY A 98 -20.49 -0.99 23.42
CA GLY A 98 -20.17 -0.55 24.78
C GLY A 98 -20.31 -1.66 25.83
N TYR A 99 -20.68 -2.88 25.43
CA TYR A 99 -20.83 -4.00 26.36
C TYR A 99 -19.47 -4.50 26.80
N ALA A 100 -19.29 -4.61 28.12
CA ALA A 100 -18.08 -5.14 28.73
C ALA A 100 -18.40 -6.47 29.40
N PHE A 101 -17.60 -7.47 29.09
CA PHE A 101 -17.74 -8.82 29.60
C PHE A 101 -16.47 -9.26 30.33
N ARG A 102 -16.65 -9.92 31.48
CA ARG A 102 -15.57 -10.57 32.26
C ARG A 102 -15.99 -11.99 32.60
N GLN A 103 -15.02 -12.88 32.77
CA GLN A 103 -15.32 -14.23 33.25
C GLN A 103 -15.79 -14.19 34.71
N GLY A 104 -16.83 -14.97 35.03
CA GLY A 104 -17.29 -15.23 36.39
C GLY A 104 -18.74 -14.82 36.68
N LYS A 105 -19.21 -15.15 37.90
CA LYS A 105 -20.59 -14.95 38.32
C LYS A 105 -21.02 -13.49 38.17
N GLN A 106 -22.16 -13.25 37.52
CA GLN A 106 -22.74 -11.92 37.23
C GLN A 106 -21.87 -10.99 36.37
N LYS A 107 -20.84 -11.52 35.70
CA LYS A 107 -19.94 -10.73 34.85
C LYS A 107 -20.14 -10.96 33.35
N GLY A 108 -21.11 -11.81 33.00
CA GLY A 108 -21.66 -11.98 31.67
C GLY A 108 -21.11 -13.17 30.89
N MET A 109 -19.93 -13.69 31.22
CA MET A 109 -19.37 -14.90 30.59
C MET A 109 -19.15 -16.02 31.60
N TYR A 110 -19.55 -17.23 31.22
CA TYR A 110 -19.14 -18.46 31.92
C TYR A 110 -17.70 -18.81 31.59
N GLU A 111 -17.34 -18.67 30.32
CA GLU A 111 -16.06 -19.17 29.82
C GLU A 111 -15.52 -18.28 28.70
N LEU A 112 -14.20 -18.13 28.69
CA LEU A 112 -13.43 -17.48 27.65
C LEU A 112 -12.29 -18.43 27.24
N LEU A 113 -12.41 -19.02 26.06
CA LEU A 113 -11.41 -19.96 25.55
C LEU A 113 -10.59 -19.28 24.46
N ARG A 114 -9.27 -19.17 24.66
CA ARG A 114 -8.35 -18.72 23.61
C ARG A 114 -8.23 -19.81 22.55
N LYS A 115 -8.46 -19.43 21.29
CA LYS A 115 -8.21 -20.24 20.10
C LYS A 115 -7.07 -19.60 19.32
N ASN A 116 -5.99 -20.35 19.15
CA ASN A 116 -4.93 -19.93 18.23
C ASN A 116 -5.49 -20.10 16.81
N VAL A 117 -5.44 -19.02 16.03
CA VAL A 117 -5.65 -19.11 14.59
C VAL A 117 -4.33 -19.63 14.02
N ASP A 118 -4.31 -20.89 13.58
CA ASP A 118 -3.07 -21.53 13.12
C ASP A 118 -2.45 -20.79 11.92
N ASN A 119 -1.12 -20.63 11.99
CA ASN A 119 -0.18 -20.35 10.90
C ASN A 119 -0.09 -18.94 10.27
N THR A 120 -0.41 -17.86 10.98
CA THR A 120 0.21 -16.55 10.66
C THR A 120 1.39 -16.31 11.60
N ASN A 121 2.60 -16.54 11.09
CA ASN A 121 3.80 -16.08 11.78
C ASN A 121 3.67 -14.57 12.00
N VAL A 122 3.82 -14.13 13.24
CA VAL A 122 3.86 -12.71 13.58
C VAL A 122 5.00 -12.07 12.80
N ILE A 123 4.73 -11.02 12.04
CA ILE A 123 5.78 -10.31 11.30
C ILE A 123 6.25 -9.14 12.13
N THR A 124 7.53 -9.12 12.47
CA THR A 124 8.14 -8.07 13.31
C THR A 124 9.09 -7.16 12.55
N ARG A 125 9.43 -7.50 11.30
CA ARG A 125 10.15 -6.64 10.35
C ARG A 125 9.50 -6.70 8.96
N LEU A 126 9.22 -5.54 8.39
CA LEU A 126 8.55 -5.39 7.10
C LEU A 126 9.40 -4.61 6.11
N TYR A 127 9.67 -5.22 4.96
CA TYR A 127 10.15 -4.54 3.76
C TYR A 127 8.95 -4.13 2.91
N ALA A 128 8.75 -2.83 2.69
CA ALA A 128 7.61 -2.32 1.92
C ALA A 128 8.07 -1.60 0.65
N PHE A 129 7.41 -1.93 -0.45
CA PHE A 129 7.63 -1.33 -1.76
C PHE A 129 6.32 -0.76 -2.33
N GLY A 130 6.40 0.32 -3.08
CA GLY A 130 5.30 0.80 -3.92
C GLY A 130 5.41 0.26 -5.34
N SER A 131 4.69 0.92 -6.25
CA SER A 131 4.67 0.59 -7.68
C SER A 131 5.99 0.92 -8.39
N GLU A 132 6.11 0.42 -9.63
CA GLU A 132 7.15 0.80 -10.60
C GLU A 132 6.74 2.02 -11.46
N LYS A 133 5.48 2.44 -11.36
CA LYS A 133 4.93 3.54 -12.15
C LYS A 133 5.55 4.87 -11.76
N ASN A 134 5.87 5.67 -12.78
CA ASN A 134 6.36 7.04 -12.66
C ASN A 134 7.67 7.23 -11.86
N ILE A 135 8.49 6.17 -11.82
CA ILE A 135 9.79 6.18 -11.14
C ILE A 135 10.90 6.58 -12.12
N PRO A 136 11.76 7.56 -11.79
CA PRO A 136 12.91 7.88 -12.63
C PRO A 136 13.95 6.75 -12.64
N GLU A 137 14.68 6.58 -13.74
CA GLU A 137 15.71 5.51 -13.86
C GLU A 137 16.79 5.56 -12.78
N ASN A 138 17.13 6.77 -12.31
CA ASN A 138 18.12 6.98 -11.25
C ASN A 138 17.50 7.01 -9.84
N TYR A 139 16.22 6.65 -9.69
CA TYR A 139 15.57 6.59 -8.39
C TYR A 139 16.31 5.60 -7.47
N ARG A 140 16.86 6.10 -6.36
CA ARG A 140 17.37 5.28 -5.24
C ARG A 140 18.22 4.08 -5.66
N ASN A 141 19.39 4.40 -6.23
CA ASN A 141 20.35 3.45 -6.78
C ASN A 141 19.73 2.52 -7.84
N PHE A 142 19.10 3.12 -8.85
CA PHE A 142 18.46 2.42 -9.96
C PHE A 142 17.36 1.44 -9.53
N SER A 143 16.69 1.72 -8.43
CA SER A 143 15.54 0.93 -8.02
C SER A 143 14.37 1.17 -8.97
N LYS A 144 13.77 0.07 -9.39
CA LYS A 144 12.59 0.09 -10.26
C LYS A 144 11.31 0.44 -9.51
N ARG A 145 11.29 0.34 -8.17
CA ARG A 145 10.09 0.49 -7.32
C ARG A 145 10.26 1.61 -6.31
N LEU A 146 9.17 2.31 -6.00
CA LEU A 146 9.10 3.24 -4.89
C LEU A 146 9.49 2.53 -3.58
N LYS A 147 10.34 3.18 -2.77
CA LYS A 147 10.79 2.66 -1.46
C LYS A 147 10.31 3.57 -0.34
N LEU A 148 10.26 3.02 0.87
CA LEU A 148 9.97 3.78 2.08
C LEU A 148 10.87 5.03 2.20
N PRO A 149 10.40 6.12 2.84
CA PRO A 149 11.14 7.37 2.98
C PRO A 149 12.29 7.19 3.96
N GLY A 150 13.52 7.45 3.49
CA GLY A 150 14.71 7.38 4.32
C GLY A 150 15.94 7.67 3.48
N GLN A 151 17.00 8.06 4.16
CA GLN A 151 18.28 8.32 3.52
C GLN A 151 18.89 6.98 3.13
N GLU A 152 18.78 6.57 1.87
CA GLU A 152 19.72 5.59 1.36
C GLU A 152 21.13 6.16 1.45
N ARG A 153 22.13 5.28 1.58
CA ARG A 153 23.53 5.59 1.26
C ARG A 153 23.58 6.33 -0.10
N LYS A 154 23.57 7.65 -0.09
CA LYS A 154 24.39 8.40 -1.04
C LYS A 154 25.80 8.23 -0.51
N THR A 155 26.47 7.12 -0.84
CA THR A 155 27.93 7.14 -0.73
C THR A 155 28.38 8.25 -1.67
N PRO A 156 28.94 9.36 -1.17
CA PRO A 156 29.59 10.28 -2.06
C PRO A 156 30.82 9.54 -2.56
N MET A 157 30.72 9.07 -3.80
CA MET A 157 31.83 8.58 -4.60
C MET A 157 32.33 7.19 -4.18
N ASN A 158 32.70 6.37 -5.17
CA ASN A 158 33.49 5.18 -4.89
C ASN A 158 34.91 5.66 -4.59
N ILE A 159 35.30 5.72 -3.32
CA ILE A 159 36.64 6.16 -2.93
C ILE A 159 37.56 4.94 -2.84
N ALA A 160 38.60 4.91 -3.67
CA ALA A 160 39.65 3.92 -3.66
C ALA A 160 40.95 4.52 -3.09
N TRP A 161 41.76 3.66 -2.47
CA TRP A 161 42.96 4.07 -1.75
C TRP A 161 44.15 3.25 -2.24
N SER A 162 45.29 3.87 -2.42
CA SER A 162 46.57 3.17 -2.61
C SER A 162 47.68 3.86 -1.81
N ILE A 163 48.68 3.08 -1.41
CA ILE A 163 49.87 3.56 -0.71
C ILE A 163 51.05 3.38 -1.64
N THR A 164 51.86 4.42 -1.79
CA THR A 164 53.20 4.27 -2.36
C THR A 164 54.18 4.34 -1.19
N ASP A 165 54.81 3.21 -0.87
CA ASP A 165 55.92 3.14 0.08
C ASP A 165 57.23 3.34 -0.70
N ASN A 166 57.89 4.47 -0.48
CA ASN A 166 59.15 4.79 -1.15
C ASN A 166 60.39 4.33 -0.34
N GLY A 167 60.20 3.67 0.82
CA GLY A 167 61.28 3.15 1.64
C GLY A 167 62.15 4.22 2.35
N ASP A 168 61.73 5.49 2.34
CA ASP A 168 62.46 6.64 2.89
C ASP A 168 61.85 7.20 4.19
N GLY A 169 60.77 6.58 4.70
CA GLY A 169 60.07 7.02 5.90
C GLY A 169 59.03 8.14 5.68
N ASN A 170 58.79 8.55 4.43
CA ASN A 170 57.79 9.57 4.07
C ASN A 170 56.67 8.97 3.18
N ASN A 171 56.04 7.89 3.62
CA ASN A 171 54.99 7.24 2.83
C ASN A 171 53.81 8.20 2.58
N THR A 172 53.33 8.22 1.34
CA THR A 172 52.25 9.10 0.88
C THR A 172 51.00 8.30 0.53
N TYR A 173 49.84 8.77 1.00
CA TYR A 173 48.55 8.21 0.59
C TYR A 173 48.13 8.75 -0.78
N HIS A 174 47.53 7.89 -1.60
CA HIS A 174 46.89 8.25 -2.86
C HIS A 174 45.40 7.88 -2.75
N ILE A 175 44.51 8.84 -3.03
CA ILE A 175 43.06 8.69 -2.88
C ILE A 175 42.43 8.93 -4.24
N SER A 176 41.94 7.90 -4.90
CA SER A 176 41.19 8.03 -6.16
C SER A 176 39.69 7.90 -5.91
N TRP A 177 38.89 8.44 -6.83
CA TRP A 177 37.44 8.32 -6.75
C TRP A 177 36.76 8.28 -8.12
N ASP A 178 35.58 7.68 -8.15
CA ASP A 178 34.63 7.83 -9.27
C ASP A 178 33.78 9.11 -9.08
N PRO A 179 33.21 9.67 -10.17
CA PRO A 179 32.33 10.83 -10.09
C PRO A 179 31.20 10.67 -9.07
N PRO A 180 30.79 11.76 -8.38
CA PRO A 180 29.77 11.70 -7.33
C PRO A 180 28.41 11.30 -7.88
N GLN A 181 27.66 10.51 -7.09
CA GLN A 181 26.25 10.21 -7.32
C GLN A 181 25.33 11.39 -6.92
N VAL A 182 25.91 12.54 -6.57
CA VAL A 182 25.21 13.78 -6.24
C VAL A 182 25.13 14.62 -7.51
N ILE A 183 23.92 14.76 -8.04
CA ILE A 183 23.61 15.63 -9.19
C ILE A 183 24.08 17.06 -8.86
N ASP A 184 24.76 17.71 -9.81
CA ASP A 184 25.28 19.09 -9.74
C ASP A 184 26.45 19.36 -8.79
N ALA A 185 27.09 18.33 -8.21
CA ALA A 185 28.32 18.54 -7.45
C ALA A 185 29.46 19.01 -8.37
N THR A 186 30.21 20.05 -7.97
CA THR A 186 31.29 20.64 -8.77
C THR A 186 32.68 20.47 -8.17
N LYS A 187 32.79 20.32 -6.85
CA LYS A 187 34.05 20.11 -6.12
C LYS A 187 33.88 19.12 -4.97
N ILE A 188 34.98 18.45 -4.63
CA ILE A 188 35.14 17.67 -3.40
C ILE A 188 36.18 18.32 -2.49
N TYR A 189 35.91 18.33 -1.18
CA TYR A 189 36.83 18.68 -0.11
C TYR A 189 37.17 17.44 0.71
N ILE A 190 38.43 17.32 1.08
CA ILE A 190 38.99 16.23 1.89
C ILE A 190 39.74 16.86 3.06
N TRP A 191 39.41 16.44 4.28
CA TRP A 191 40.17 16.77 5.47
C TRP A 191 40.74 15.51 6.10
N ALA A 192 41.95 15.59 6.65
CA ALA A 192 42.57 14.53 7.45
C ALA A 192 43.06 15.10 8.78
N ARG A 193 42.62 14.49 9.88
CA ARG A 193 43.00 14.86 11.24
C ARG A 193 43.68 13.68 11.92
N LYS A 194 44.87 13.86 12.48
CA LYS A 194 45.55 12.79 13.22
C LYS A 194 44.73 12.31 14.42
N ILE A 195 44.63 10.99 14.60
CA ILE A 195 43.88 10.38 15.72
C ILE A 195 44.58 10.63 17.07
N ASP A 196 45.91 10.79 17.08
CA ASP A 196 46.71 11.06 18.28
C ASP A 196 46.49 12.45 18.92
N GLY A 197 45.60 13.27 18.34
CA GLY A 197 45.23 14.58 18.88
C GLY A 197 46.26 15.70 18.64
N THR A 198 47.33 15.46 17.87
CA THR A 198 48.42 16.44 17.64
C THR A 198 48.09 17.61 16.70
N GLY A 199 46.81 17.83 16.37
CA GLY A 199 46.29 19.14 15.97
C GLY A 199 46.52 19.61 14.53
N PHE A 200 47.20 18.87 13.67
CA PHE A 200 47.30 19.23 12.25
C PHE A 200 46.12 18.68 11.45
N MET A 201 45.32 19.59 10.87
CA MET A 201 44.33 19.27 9.84
C MET A 201 44.96 19.50 8.46
N TYR A 202 45.10 18.44 7.68
CA TYR A 202 45.41 18.56 6.26
C TYR A 202 44.12 18.74 5.49
N SER A 203 44.07 19.66 4.54
CA SER A 203 42.89 19.91 3.70
C SER A 203 43.26 19.94 2.23
N HIS A 204 42.40 19.37 1.38
CA HIS A 204 42.55 19.44 -0.06
C HIS A 204 41.19 19.58 -0.74
N SER A 205 41.17 20.26 -1.88
CA SER A 205 39.99 20.38 -2.71
C SER A 205 40.34 19.96 -4.13
N ALA A 206 39.47 19.18 -4.77
CA ALA A 206 39.70 18.67 -6.11
C ALA A 206 38.41 18.68 -6.95
N SER A 207 38.58 18.41 -8.25
CA SER A 207 37.47 18.17 -9.17
C SER A 207 36.69 16.92 -8.75
N VAL A 208 35.39 16.93 -9.05
CA VAL A 208 34.53 15.75 -8.88
C VAL A 208 34.83 14.65 -9.90
N GLU A 209 35.44 14.98 -11.04
CA GLU A 209 35.82 14.04 -12.09
C GLU A 209 37.27 13.57 -11.94
N GLY A 210 37.45 12.26 -11.67
CA GLY A 210 38.72 11.57 -11.82
C GLY A 210 39.70 11.69 -10.64
N PRO A 211 40.75 10.86 -10.63
CA PRO A 211 41.58 10.65 -9.45
C PRO A 211 42.38 11.92 -9.10
N ALA A 212 42.25 12.41 -7.88
CA ALA A 212 43.17 13.43 -7.37
C ALA A 212 44.22 12.80 -6.45
N HIS A 213 45.27 13.57 -6.18
CA HIS A 213 46.38 13.13 -5.35
C HIS A 213 46.34 13.95 -4.06
N PHE A 214 45.84 13.37 -2.97
CA PHE A 214 45.89 13.99 -1.65
C PHE A 214 47.00 13.37 -0.81
N VAL A 215 48.09 14.12 -0.63
CA VAL A 215 49.28 13.65 0.07
C VAL A 215 49.22 14.07 1.54
N VAL A 216 49.21 13.07 2.44
CA VAL A 216 49.46 13.28 3.87
C VAL A 216 50.54 12.31 4.36
N PRO A 217 51.34 12.67 5.39
CA PRO A 217 52.38 11.80 5.93
C PRO A 217 51.80 10.51 6.53
N TYR A 218 52.55 9.43 6.52
CA TYR A 218 52.15 8.16 7.14
C TYR A 218 51.70 8.33 8.60
N GLY A 219 50.54 7.77 8.95
CA GLY A 219 49.99 7.83 10.29
C GLY A 219 48.50 7.48 10.34
N ASP A 220 47.94 7.51 11.55
CA ASP A 220 46.52 7.23 11.78
C ASP A 220 45.71 8.53 11.72
N TYR A 221 44.66 8.55 10.90
CA TYR A 221 43.87 9.75 10.62
C TYR A 221 42.37 9.48 10.65
N ASN A 222 41.58 10.48 11.06
CA ASN A 222 40.18 10.61 10.73
C ASN A 222 40.05 11.45 9.45
N PHE A 223 39.46 10.87 8.41
CA PHE A 223 39.19 11.55 7.15
C PHE A 223 37.74 12.05 7.08
N THR A 224 37.53 13.25 6.57
CA THR A 224 36.20 13.81 6.29
C THR A 224 36.15 14.21 4.83
N PHE A 225 35.07 13.83 4.14
CA PHE A 225 34.83 14.17 2.74
C PHE A 225 33.58 15.02 2.63
N ALA A 226 33.59 16.05 1.80
CA ALA A 226 32.41 16.84 1.53
C ALA A 226 32.32 17.30 0.08
N THR A 227 31.09 17.46 -0.43
CA THR A 227 30.86 17.96 -1.79
C THR A 227 30.14 19.31 -1.76
N VAL A 228 30.42 20.12 -2.78
CA VAL A 228 29.79 21.43 -2.97
C VAL A 228 28.96 21.43 -4.25
N ILE A 229 27.71 21.86 -4.12
CA ILE A 229 26.76 22.01 -5.24
C ILE A 229 26.79 23.46 -5.78
N THR A 230 26.88 24.47 -4.91
CA THR A 230 26.95 25.88 -5.33
C THR A 230 27.72 26.74 -4.31
N GLY A 231 28.64 27.60 -4.77
CA GLY A 231 29.49 28.44 -3.93
C GLY A 231 30.73 27.72 -3.39
N ASP A 232 31.22 28.13 -2.21
CA ASP A 232 32.40 27.52 -1.55
C ASP A 232 32.05 26.82 -0.21
N ILE A 233 30.76 26.70 0.13
CA ILE A 233 30.31 26.10 1.39
C ILE A 233 29.99 24.61 1.17
N PRO A 234 30.58 23.68 1.94
CA PRO A 234 30.25 22.26 1.91
C PRO A 234 28.76 22.02 2.18
N THR A 235 28.05 21.47 1.19
CA THR A 235 26.61 21.20 1.28
C THR A 235 26.30 19.78 1.79
N TYR A 236 27.26 18.87 1.70
CA TYR A 236 27.13 17.49 2.16
C TYR A 236 28.46 17.00 2.73
N SER A 237 28.49 16.46 3.96
CA SER A 237 29.71 15.88 4.56
C SER A 237 29.50 14.45 5.02
N LEU A 238 30.47 13.59 4.76
CA LEU A 238 30.56 12.27 5.39
C LEU A 238 30.89 12.39 6.89
N PRO A 239 30.44 11.44 7.72
CA PRO A 239 31.01 11.27 9.06
C PRO A 239 32.52 11.00 8.98
N GLU A 240 33.24 11.29 10.06
CA GLU A 240 34.68 11.01 10.15
C GLU A 240 34.95 9.51 9.92
N ILE A 241 35.79 9.20 8.93
CA ILE A 241 36.21 7.85 8.57
C ILE A 241 37.58 7.59 9.21
N PRO A 242 37.70 6.70 10.20
CA PRO A 242 38.98 6.35 10.79
C PRO A 242 39.80 5.50 9.82
N PHE A 243 41.07 5.86 9.67
CA PHE A 243 42.06 5.13 8.90
C PHE A 243 43.25 4.80 9.81
N ILE A 244 43.55 3.51 9.92
CA ILE A 244 44.66 2.98 10.72
C ILE A 244 45.71 2.41 9.77
N ALA A 245 46.91 2.97 9.82
CA ALA A 245 47.93 2.72 8.80
C ALA A 245 48.47 1.28 8.82
N SER A 246 48.34 0.57 9.94
CA SER A 246 48.80 -0.80 10.12
C SER A 246 47.87 -1.86 9.53
N THR A 247 46.60 -1.54 9.24
CA THR A 247 45.61 -2.51 8.74
C THR A 247 45.32 -2.37 7.24
N GLN A 248 45.85 -1.34 6.57
CA GLN A 248 45.70 -1.03 5.14
C GLN A 248 44.26 -0.99 4.59
N GLN A 249 43.22 -1.05 5.44
CA GLN A 249 41.84 -0.86 5.02
C GLN A 249 41.10 0.10 5.96
N PRO A 250 40.46 1.16 5.43
CA PRO A 250 39.55 1.96 6.23
C PRO A 250 38.37 1.09 6.68
N VAL A 251 38.09 1.10 7.97
CA VAL A 251 36.84 0.53 8.49
C VAL A 251 35.78 1.59 8.30
N PHE A 252 34.97 1.46 7.25
CA PHE A 252 33.80 2.31 7.10
C PHE A 252 32.86 2.04 8.28
N PRO A 253 32.51 3.04 9.12
CA PRO A 253 31.39 2.88 10.02
C PRO A 253 30.16 2.56 9.16
N SER A 254 29.45 1.48 9.46
CA SER A 254 28.25 1.07 8.72
C SER A 254 27.26 2.24 8.69
N PRO A 255 27.00 2.85 7.53
CA PRO A 255 26.00 3.91 7.39
C PRO A 255 24.58 3.32 7.52
N PRO A 256 23.57 4.12 7.90
CA PRO A 256 22.28 3.62 8.36
C PRO A 256 21.52 2.78 7.33
N GLU A 257 20.73 1.86 7.89
CA GLU A 257 20.21 0.63 7.32
C GLU A 257 19.18 0.78 6.19
N ILE A 258 18.99 -0.35 5.49
CA ILE A 258 17.86 -0.62 4.60
C ILE A 258 16.55 -0.19 5.29
N LEU A 259 15.67 0.47 4.55
CA LEU A 259 14.35 0.89 5.01
C LEU A 259 13.40 -0.28 5.20
N TYR A 260 13.41 -0.82 6.38
CA TYR A 260 12.39 -1.72 6.87
C TYR A 260 11.71 -1.08 8.08
N LEU A 261 10.49 -1.52 8.38
CA LEU A 261 9.79 -1.13 9.59
C LEU A 261 9.85 -2.27 10.59
N GLU A 262 10.01 -1.96 11.87
CA GLU A 262 10.07 -2.96 12.94
C GLU A 262 9.02 -2.72 14.00
N LYS A 263 8.47 -3.80 14.54
CA LYS A 263 7.52 -3.74 15.66
C LYS A 263 7.50 -5.06 16.44
N ASN A 264 7.43 -4.96 17.76
CA ASN A 264 7.30 -6.09 18.70
C ASN A 264 8.42 -7.15 18.61
N ILE A 265 9.63 -6.78 18.18
CA ILE A 265 10.79 -7.68 18.12
C ILE A 265 11.14 -8.23 19.52
N ASP A 266 11.11 -7.38 20.55
CA ASP A 266 11.41 -7.80 21.93
C ASP A 266 10.45 -8.88 22.45
N GLN A 267 9.23 -8.96 21.90
CA GLN A 267 8.19 -9.89 22.34
C GLN A 267 8.13 -11.18 21.51
N TYR A 268 8.33 -11.09 20.19
CA TYR A 268 8.10 -12.21 19.28
C TYR A 268 9.35 -12.65 18.51
N GLY A 269 10.49 -11.98 18.68
CA GLY A 269 11.71 -12.21 17.92
C GLY A 269 11.66 -11.58 16.52
N LEU A 270 12.71 -11.78 15.72
CA LEU A 270 12.81 -11.26 14.36
C LEU A 270 12.13 -12.18 13.35
N TRP A 271 11.10 -11.67 12.68
CA TRP A 271 10.35 -12.34 11.63
C TRP A 271 10.11 -11.37 10.48
N GLU A 272 10.60 -11.72 9.30
CA GLU A 272 10.65 -10.82 8.16
C GLU A 272 9.57 -11.12 7.13
N ALA A 273 8.96 -10.07 6.56
CA ALA A 273 8.09 -10.17 5.40
C ALA A 273 8.34 -9.03 4.41
N THR A 274 7.92 -9.26 3.16
CA THR A 274 7.93 -8.25 2.10
C THR A 274 6.50 -8.03 1.60
N VAL A 275 6.12 -6.77 1.39
CA VAL A 275 4.83 -6.38 0.83
C VAL A 275 5.00 -5.33 -0.26
N THR A 276 4.13 -5.38 -1.25
CA THR A 276 4.08 -4.42 -2.36
C THR A 276 2.70 -3.74 -2.38
N PHE A 277 2.71 -2.41 -2.43
CA PHE A 277 1.53 -1.57 -2.58
C PHE A 277 1.50 -1.01 -4.01
N ASP A 278 0.99 -1.78 -4.97
CA ASP A 278 1.03 -1.41 -6.40
C ASP A 278 0.22 -0.15 -6.74
N GLU A 279 -0.73 0.22 -5.86
CA GLU A 279 -1.55 1.44 -5.96
C GLU A 279 -0.81 2.70 -5.46
N ILE A 280 0.29 2.56 -4.73
CA ILE A 280 1.07 3.70 -4.20
C ILE A 280 2.25 3.97 -5.13
N TYR A 281 2.21 5.12 -5.80
CA TYR A 281 3.24 5.57 -6.72
C TYR A 281 3.24 7.10 -6.84
N PRO A 282 4.35 7.72 -7.29
CA PRO A 282 4.38 9.14 -7.56
C PRO A 282 3.34 9.50 -8.62
N HIS A 283 2.33 10.27 -8.22
CA HIS A 283 1.26 10.66 -9.14
C HIS A 283 0.67 12.02 -8.80
N ARG A 284 0.01 12.59 -9.80
CA ARG A 284 -0.82 13.78 -9.69
C ARG A 284 -2.21 13.44 -10.22
N THR A 285 -3.25 13.74 -9.44
CA THR A 285 -4.64 13.68 -9.90
C THR A 285 -5.01 15.01 -10.58
N GLY A 286 -4.92 15.02 -11.91
CA GLY A 286 -5.24 16.13 -12.80
C GLY A 286 -6.73 16.43 -12.89
N LYS A 287 -7.09 17.65 -13.30
CA LYS A 287 -8.49 18.04 -13.59
C LYS A 287 -8.55 18.83 -14.89
N VAL A 288 -9.47 18.45 -15.77
CA VAL A 288 -9.72 19.21 -17.01
C VAL A 288 -10.34 20.56 -16.65
N THR A 289 -9.64 21.65 -16.93
CA THR A 289 -10.11 23.02 -16.66
C THR A 289 -10.69 23.72 -17.89
N GLY A 290 -10.38 23.24 -19.09
CA GLY A 290 -10.91 23.79 -20.33
C GLY A 290 -10.87 22.80 -21.47
N ILE A 291 -11.81 22.94 -22.39
CA ILE A 291 -11.96 22.10 -23.59
C ILE A 291 -11.94 22.95 -24.85
N ASN A 292 -11.44 22.40 -25.95
CA ASN A 292 -11.53 23.06 -27.24
C ASN A 292 -12.74 22.52 -28.03
N ALA A 293 -13.75 23.36 -28.25
CA ALA A 293 -14.96 22.98 -28.99
C ALA A 293 -14.69 22.55 -30.44
N GLY A 294 -13.59 23.02 -31.05
CA GLY A 294 -13.17 22.66 -32.40
C GLY A 294 -12.22 21.45 -32.46
N ASN A 295 -11.72 20.94 -31.33
CA ASN A 295 -10.76 19.85 -31.27
C ASN A 295 -10.99 18.95 -30.05
N VAL A 296 -11.67 17.81 -30.25
CA VAL A 296 -12.02 16.84 -29.19
C VAL A 296 -10.81 16.14 -28.56
N PHE A 297 -9.64 16.24 -29.19
CA PHE A 297 -8.39 15.65 -28.69
C PHE A 297 -7.62 16.59 -27.75
N GLU A 298 -8.14 17.79 -27.53
CA GLU A 298 -7.44 18.86 -26.83
C GLU A 298 -8.20 19.33 -25.60
N PHE A 299 -7.47 19.41 -24.49
CA PHE A 299 -7.96 19.99 -23.25
C PHE A 299 -6.82 20.71 -22.51
N THR A 300 -7.19 21.47 -21.49
CA THR A 300 -6.23 22.22 -20.64
C THR A 300 -6.41 21.83 -19.18
N ASP A 301 -5.33 21.90 -18.42
CA ASP A 301 -5.31 21.74 -16.96
C ASP A 301 -4.40 22.80 -16.32
N SER A 302 -5.01 23.88 -15.85
CA SER A 302 -4.31 24.99 -15.19
C SER A 302 -3.63 24.61 -13.86
N GLY A 303 -3.96 23.44 -13.30
CA GLY A 303 -3.37 22.93 -12.05
C GLY A 303 -2.06 22.18 -12.23
N ILE A 304 -1.55 22.03 -13.46
CA ILE A 304 -0.22 21.46 -13.70
C ILE A 304 0.85 22.48 -13.31
N ASP A 305 1.65 22.14 -12.30
CA ASP A 305 2.70 22.96 -11.68
C ASP A 305 4.12 22.64 -12.18
N PHE A 306 4.29 21.69 -13.11
CA PHE A 306 5.56 21.34 -13.73
C PHE A 306 5.44 21.17 -15.25
N ASP A 307 6.55 21.30 -15.98
CA ASP A 307 6.56 21.06 -17.42
C ASP A 307 6.77 19.58 -17.74
N ILE A 308 5.72 18.89 -18.20
CA ILE A 308 5.72 17.45 -18.54
C ILE A 308 6.87 17.09 -19.49
N ASN A 309 7.24 17.99 -20.40
CA ASN A 309 8.28 17.73 -21.40
C ASN A 309 9.66 17.50 -20.77
N ASN A 310 9.92 18.06 -19.59
CA ASN A 310 11.18 17.86 -18.85
C ASN A 310 11.23 16.50 -18.12
N TYR A 311 10.09 15.82 -18.05
CA TYR A 311 9.85 14.65 -17.21
C TYR A 311 9.50 13.38 -18.00
N LEU A 312 9.76 13.34 -19.31
CA LEU A 312 9.57 12.13 -20.11
C LEU A 312 10.56 11.02 -19.71
N LEU A 313 10.11 9.77 -19.70
CA LEU A 313 10.96 8.59 -19.56
C LEU A 313 11.64 8.29 -20.91
N GLY A 314 12.92 7.92 -20.90
CA GLY A 314 13.75 7.80 -22.11
C GLY A 314 13.14 6.87 -23.17
N GLY A 315 12.51 7.45 -24.20
CA GLY A 315 11.93 6.73 -25.33
C GLY A 315 10.44 6.37 -25.23
N ALA A 316 9.75 6.72 -24.13
CA ALA A 316 8.31 6.51 -23.98
C ALA A 316 7.54 7.84 -24.08
N ALA A 317 6.41 7.84 -24.79
CA ALA A 317 5.48 8.95 -24.77
C ALA A 317 4.68 8.93 -23.45
N ALA A 318 4.55 10.09 -22.81
CA ALA A 318 3.70 10.25 -21.64
C ALA A 318 2.25 9.86 -21.96
N LYS A 319 1.56 9.24 -21.02
CA LYS A 319 0.17 8.81 -21.19
C LYS A 319 -0.73 9.48 -20.17
N ILE A 320 -2.00 9.60 -20.55
CA ILE A 320 -3.07 10.07 -19.68
C ILE A 320 -4.11 8.99 -19.57
N THR A 321 -4.44 8.63 -18.34
CA THR A 321 -5.55 7.74 -18.00
C THR A 321 -6.65 8.57 -17.33
N PHE A 322 -7.84 8.60 -17.92
CA PHE A 322 -8.97 9.32 -17.30
C PHE A 322 -9.59 8.48 -16.19
N ASN A 323 -9.78 9.09 -15.03
CA ASN A 323 -10.39 8.46 -13.86
C ASN A 323 -11.92 8.65 -13.87
N THR A 324 -12.41 9.76 -14.41
CA THR A 324 -13.84 10.09 -14.47
C THR A 324 -14.26 10.53 -15.87
N GLY A 325 -15.57 10.81 -16.03
CA GLY A 325 -16.12 11.28 -17.30
C GLY A 325 -16.40 10.17 -18.31
N GLN A 326 -16.71 10.57 -19.54
CA GLN A 326 -17.05 9.64 -20.63
C GLN A 326 -15.87 8.77 -21.09
N LEU A 327 -14.64 9.22 -20.78
CA LEU A 327 -13.40 8.53 -21.11
C LEU A 327 -12.82 7.76 -19.92
N SER A 328 -13.56 7.62 -18.82
CA SER A 328 -13.09 6.91 -17.63
C SER A 328 -12.59 5.49 -17.97
N GLY A 329 -11.39 5.15 -17.51
CA GLY A 329 -10.72 3.88 -17.75
C GLY A 329 -9.94 3.81 -19.06
N PHE A 330 -10.08 4.78 -19.96
CA PHE A 330 -9.30 4.84 -21.20
C PHE A 330 -7.96 5.56 -20.98
N SER A 331 -6.93 5.06 -21.67
CA SER A 331 -5.58 5.62 -21.66
C SER A 331 -5.18 6.09 -23.06
N PHE A 332 -4.59 7.29 -23.13
CA PHE A 332 -4.20 7.94 -24.38
C PHE A 332 -2.75 8.43 -24.29
N GLU A 333 -1.99 8.27 -25.36
CA GLU A 333 -0.67 8.89 -25.48
C GLU A 333 -0.82 10.41 -25.69
N ILE A 334 0.06 11.19 -25.06
CA ILE A 334 0.15 12.63 -25.28
C ILE A 334 0.94 12.86 -26.56
N ARG A 335 0.28 13.44 -27.57
CA ARG A 335 0.93 13.86 -28.82
C ARG A 335 1.84 15.06 -28.59
N SER A 336 1.37 16.04 -27.83
CA SER A 336 2.12 17.25 -27.48
C SER A 336 1.56 17.93 -26.24
N TYR A 337 2.44 18.57 -25.47
CA TYR A 337 2.08 19.39 -24.32
C TYR A 337 2.73 20.77 -24.42
N ASP A 338 1.92 21.82 -24.23
CA ASP A 338 2.36 23.21 -24.12
C ASP A 338 2.25 23.65 -22.66
N HIS A 339 3.38 24.06 -22.06
CA HIS A 339 3.43 24.45 -20.66
C HIS A 339 2.92 25.87 -20.40
N ASP A 340 3.03 26.80 -21.36
CA ASP A 340 2.59 28.18 -21.13
C ASP A 340 1.06 28.23 -21.12
N ASP A 341 0.43 27.55 -22.08
CA ASP A 341 -1.03 27.47 -22.21
C ASP A 341 -1.63 26.28 -21.42
N LYS A 342 -0.79 25.46 -20.77
CA LYS A 342 -1.18 24.23 -20.05
C LYS A 342 -2.06 23.30 -20.89
N LYS A 343 -1.72 23.18 -22.17
CA LYS A 343 -2.54 22.56 -23.20
C LYS A 343 -2.01 21.18 -23.56
N ILE A 344 -2.89 20.19 -23.48
CA ILE A 344 -2.59 18.79 -23.76
C ILE A 344 -3.33 18.38 -25.02
N ILE A 345 -2.61 17.71 -25.92
CA ILE A 345 -3.18 17.14 -27.13
C ILE A 345 -2.96 15.64 -27.13
N LEU A 346 -4.04 14.86 -27.23
CA LEU A 346 -4.01 13.40 -27.22
C LEU A 346 -3.81 12.81 -28.62
N VAL A 347 -3.24 11.60 -28.66
CA VAL A 347 -3.23 10.71 -29.83
C VAL A 347 -4.56 9.95 -29.88
N PRO A 348 -5.26 9.91 -31.02
CA PRO A 348 -6.46 9.09 -31.18
C PRO A 348 -6.15 7.60 -30.99
N SER A 349 -6.95 6.91 -30.21
CA SER A 349 -6.87 5.46 -29.99
C SER A 349 -8.09 4.76 -30.56
N LYS A 350 -7.89 3.59 -31.18
CA LYS A 350 -8.98 2.79 -31.76
C LYS A 350 -9.44 1.72 -30.78
N THR A 351 -10.75 1.65 -30.55
CA THR A 351 -11.36 0.56 -29.78
C THR A 351 -11.47 -0.73 -30.60
N GLU A 352 -11.79 -1.85 -29.95
CA GLU A 352 -12.08 -3.14 -30.62
C GLU A 352 -13.22 -3.03 -31.65
N ARG A 353 -14.12 -2.04 -31.47
CA ARG A 353 -15.20 -1.71 -32.41
C ARG A 353 -14.77 -0.74 -33.52
N GLN A 354 -13.47 -0.46 -33.67
CA GLN A 354 -12.88 0.48 -34.63
C GLN A 354 -13.37 1.93 -34.51
N LEU A 355 -13.90 2.33 -33.35
CA LEU A 355 -14.23 3.73 -33.07
C LEU A 355 -12.97 4.45 -32.58
N ASP A 356 -12.64 5.58 -33.21
CA ASP A 356 -11.59 6.49 -32.75
C ASP A 356 -12.06 7.20 -31.47
N LEU A 357 -11.23 7.19 -30.43
CA LEU A 357 -11.43 7.90 -29.17
C LEU A 357 -10.25 8.86 -28.93
N PRO A 358 -10.48 10.06 -28.37
CA PRO A 358 -11.77 10.75 -28.20
C PRO A 358 -12.60 10.94 -29.49
N SER A 359 -13.92 11.04 -29.36
CA SER A 359 -14.88 11.28 -30.44
C SER A 359 -15.89 12.38 -30.08
N ALA A 360 -16.83 12.71 -30.98
CA ALA A 360 -17.87 13.70 -30.69
C ALA A 360 -18.72 13.33 -29.46
N ASP A 361 -19.02 12.05 -29.29
CA ASP A 361 -19.87 11.55 -28.20
C ASP A 361 -19.07 11.14 -26.96
N PHE A 362 -17.79 10.79 -27.13
CA PHE A 362 -16.87 10.38 -26.06
C PHE A 362 -15.67 11.31 -26.02
N LYS A 363 -15.78 12.42 -25.27
CA LYS A 363 -14.73 13.45 -25.19
C LYS A 363 -14.45 13.86 -23.75
N PRO A 364 -13.27 14.46 -23.47
CA PRO A 364 -13.02 15.08 -22.18
C PRO A 364 -14.02 16.22 -21.94
N ALA A 365 -14.48 16.35 -20.70
CA ALA A 365 -15.33 17.44 -20.23
C ALA A 365 -14.67 18.20 -19.08
N ILE A 366 -15.05 19.47 -18.90
CA ILE A 366 -14.56 20.28 -17.78
C ILE A 366 -14.95 19.60 -16.45
N GLY A 367 -13.97 19.42 -15.58
CA GLY A 367 -14.12 18.74 -14.30
C GLY A 367 -13.70 17.27 -14.30
N ASP A 368 -13.44 16.67 -15.46
CA ASP A 368 -12.96 15.28 -15.53
C ASP A 368 -11.58 15.14 -14.88
N GLU A 369 -11.41 14.11 -14.06
CA GLU A 369 -10.17 13.80 -13.38
C GLU A 369 -9.35 12.78 -14.18
N TYR A 370 -8.03 12.92 -14.15
CA TYR A 370 -7.11 12.03 -14.86
C TYR A 370 -5.78 11.89 -14.12
N VAL A 371 -4.98 10.90 -14.51
CA VAL A 371 -3.61 10.71 -14.03
C VAL A 371 -2.64 10.63 -15.20
N ILE A 372 -1.44 11.19 -15.02
CA ILE A 372 -0.35 11.10 -15.99
C ILE A 372 0.53 9.90 -15.62
N THR A 373 0.78 9.06 -16.62
CA THR A 373 1.62 7.86 -16.51
C THR A 373 2.76 7.91 -17.53
N ASP A 374 3.74 7.03 -17.38
CA ASP A 374 4.93 6.94 -18.22
C ASP A 374 5.81 8.21 -18.20
N ILE A 375 5.86 8.91 -17.05
CA ILE A 375 6.74 10.06 -16.80
C ILE A 375 7.55 9.90 -15.53
N LYS A 376 8.76 10.46 -15.44
CA LYS A 376 9.46 10.61 -14.16
C LYS A 376 8.80 11.75 -13.38
N MET A 377 8.16 11.47 -12.25
CA MET A 377 7.54 12.56 -11.49
C MET A 377 8.58 13.48 -10.82
N PRO A 378 8.27 14.79 -10.64
CA PRO A 378 9.11 15.69 -9.85
C PRO A 378 9.34 15.20 -8.41
N GLN A 379 10.43 15.66 -7.78
CA GLN A 379 10.83 15.18 -6.45
C GLN A 379 9.75 15.36 -5.38
N SER A 380 8.97 16.44 -5.41
CA SER A 380 7.88 16.67 -4.46
C SER A 380 6.80 15.58 -4.49
N TYR A 381 6.46 15.07 -5.68
CA TYR A 381 5.49 13.98 -5.85
C TYR A 381 6.07 12.62 -5.46
N ILE A 382 7.37 12.43 -5.66
CA ILE A 382 8.09 11.26 -5.16
C ILE A 382 8.03 11.27 -3.62
N ASP A 383 8.42 12.36 -2.98
CA ASP A 383 8.42 12.50 -1.52
C ASP A 383 7.03 12.25 -0.91
N HIS A 384 5.98 12.77 -1.55
CA HIS A 384 4.59 12.53 -1.13
C HIS A 384 4.22 11.04 -1.21
N ALA A 385 4.53 10.38 -2.33
CA ALA A 385 4.24 8.96 -2.49
C ALA A 385 5.05 8.09 -1.51
N GLU A 386 6.29 8.46 -1.20
CA GLU A 386 7.08 7.77 -0.18
C GLU A 386 6.44 7.94 1.21
N ALA A 387 5.95 9.13 1.56
CA ALA A 387 5.24 9.36 2.82
C ALA A 387 3.94 8.55 2.91
N GLU A 388 3.19 8.45 1.81
CA GLU A 388 2.00 7.60 1.70
C GLU A 388 2.34 6.11 1.90
N LEU A 389 3.42 5.64 1.24
CA LEU A 389 3.93 4.27 1.39
C LEU A 389 4.33 3.98 2.84
N LEU A 390 4.98 4.92 3.54
CA LEU A 390 5.31 4.78 4.96
C LEU A 390 4.06 4.62 5.81
N SER A 391 3.04 5.44 5.57
CA SER A 391 1.79 5.38 6.31
C SER A 391 1.08 4.04 6.10
N ALA A 392 0.96 3.60 4.85
CA ALA A 392 0.34 2.31 4.51
C ALA A 392 1.11 1.12 5.10
N ALA A 393 2.45 1.12 4.99
CA ALA A 393 3.29 0.06 5.53
C ALA A 393 3.26 -0.01 7.07
N LYS A 394 3.19 1.13 7.76
CA LYS A 394 3.02 1.18 9.23
C LYS A 394 1.68 0.59 9.65
N ASN A 395 0.60 0.97 8.99
CA ASN A 395 -0.73 0.43 9.28
C ASN A 395 -0.75 -1.09 9.06
N TYR A 396 -0.16 -1.56 7.95
CA TYR A 396 -0.07 -2.98 7.66
C TYR A 396 0.76 -3.74 8.72
N LEU A 397 1.95 -3.23 9.09
CA LEU A 397 2.78 -3.84 10.14
C LEU A 397 2.08 -3.85 11.50
N ASP A 398 1.31 -2.80 11.82
CA ASP A 398 0.57 -2.70 13.07
C ASP A 398 -0.46 -3.82 13.23
N GLU A 399 -1.10 -4.26 12.13
CA GLU A 399 -2.07 -5.34 12.11
C GLU A 399 -1.42 -6.73 12.24
N ILE A 400 -0.28 -6.94 11.60
CA ILE A 400 0.34 -8.28 11.48
C ILE A 400 1.47 -8.55 12.47
N SER A 401 1.92 -7.52 13.20
CA SER A 401 2.98 -7.64 14.23
C SER A 401 2.47 -8.16 15.58
N GLN A 402 1.23 -8.64 15.63
CA GLN A 402 0.67 -9.32 16.79
C GLN A 402 -0.01 -10.63 16.33
N PRO A 403 -0.05 -11.67 17.19
CA PRO A 403 -0.79 -12.89 16.88
C PRO A 403 -2.26 -12.55 16.64
N GLN A 404 -2.85 -13.05 15.55
CA GLN A 404 -4.29 -13.02 15.39
C GLN A 404 -4.89 -14.06 16.35
N VAL A 405 -5.54 -13.57 17.41
CA VAL A 405 -6.13 -14.43 18.42
C VAL A 405 -7.64 -14.44 18.25
N ALA A 406 -8.21 -15.63 18.14
CA ALA A 406 -9.64 -15.81 18.26
C ALA A 406 -9.97 -16.21 19.70
N TYR A 407 -11.13 -15.79 20.21
CA TYR A 407 -11.66 -16.27 21.48
C TYR A 407 -13.06 -16.82 21.26
N ASN A 408 -13.34 -17.96 21.86
CA ASN A 408 -14.69 -18.48 21.98
C ASN A 408 -15.26 -18.07 23.34
N LEU A 409 -16.38 -17.35 23.33
CA LEU A 409 -17.06 -16.84 24.52
C LEU A 409 -18.36 -17.62 24.71
N ILE A 410 -18.57 -18.11 25.92
CA ILE A 410 -19.84 -18.71 26.34
C ILE A 410 -20.49 -17.77 27.34
N PHE A 411 -21.62 -17.16 26.95
CA PHE A 411 -22.31 -16.19 27.80
C PHE A 411 -23.21 -16.85 28.84
N ASP A 412 -23.46 -16.12 29.93
CA ASP A 412 -24.53 -16.43 30.88
C ASP A 412 -25.89 -15.98 30.30
N PRO A 413 -26.81 -16.92 29.98
CA PRO A 413 -28.10 -16.60 29.37
C PRO A 413 -28.97 -15.69 30.25
N VAL A 414 -28.89 -15.87 31.58
CA VAL A 414 -29.66 -15.09 32.55
C VAL A 414 -29.11 -13.67 32.60
N PHE A 415 -27.80 -13.51 32.55
CA PHE A 415 -27.17 -12.19 32.50
C PHE A 415 -27.57 -11.41 31.25
N LEU A 416 -27.46 -12.02 30.07
CA LEU A 416 -27.82 -11.37 28.80
C LEU A 416 -29.29 -10.97 28.80
N ARG A 417 -30.18 -11.86 29.25
CA ARG A 417 -31.62 -11.59 29.36
C ARG A 417 -31.91 -10.43 30.29
N ASN A 418 -31.34 -10.43 31.49
CA ASN A 418 -31.60 -9.39 32.49
C ASN A 418 -31.08 -8.02 32.06
N LYS A 419 -29.99 -7.98 31.29
CA LYS A 419 -29.42 -6.75 30.75
C LYS A 419 -30.05 -6.32 29.42
N GLY A 420 -30.81 -7.19 28.75
CA GLY A 420 -31.39 -6.93 27.44
C GLY A 420 -30.33 -6.76 26.35
N TYR A 421 -29.15 -7.34 26.53
CA TYR A 421 -28.05 -7.19 25.57
C TYR A 421 -28.34 -8.01 24.32
N GLN A 422 -28.33 -7.33 23.17
CA GLN A 422 -28.43 -7.96 21.86
C GLN A 422 -27.08 -7.92 21.19
N LEU A 423 -26.49 -9.10 20.96
CA LEU A 423 -25.21 -9.28 20.27
C LEU A 423 -25.43 -9.79 18.86
N ARG A 424 -24.81 -9.15 17.88
CA ARG A 424 -24.87 -9.50 16.46
C ARG A 424 -23.46 -9.73 15.92
N ILE A 425 -23.37 -10.51 14.84
CA ILE A 425 -22.10 -10.66 14.11
C ILE A 425 -21.65 -9.27 13.64
N GLY A 426 -20.38 -8.97 13.87
CA GLY A 426 -19.70 -7.71 13.61
C GLY A 426 -19.80 -6.65 14.71
N ASP A 427 -20.56 -6.89 15.79
CA ASP A 427 -20.51 -6.02 16.97
C ASP A 427 -19.10 -6.04 17.59
N LEU A 428 -18.61 -4.87 18.03
CA LEU A 428 -17.44 -4.76 18.89
C LEU A 428 -17.89 -4.87 20.36
N ILE A 429 -17.32 -5.84 21.06
CA ILE A 429 -17.53 -6.06 22.50
C ILE A 429 -16.22 -5.94 23.26
N TRP A 430 -16.27 -5.41 24.48
CA TRP A 430 -15.09 -5.25 25.31
C TRP A 430 -14.89 -6.49 26.17
N ILE A 431 -13.75 -7.17 25.98
CA ILE A 431 -13.37 -8.36 26.73
C ILE A 431 -12.26 -7.99 27.69
N ILE A 432 -12.44 -8.38 28.94
CA ILE A 432 -11.49 -8.11 30.02
C ILE A 432 -11.20 -9.42 30.74
N ASP A 433 -9.97 -9.90 30.59
CA ASP A 433 -9.43 -11.10 31.23
C ASP A 433 -7.96 -10.86 31.62
N PRO A 434 -7.66 -10.69 32.92
CA PRO A 434 -6.30 -10.45 33.40
C PRO A 434 -5.33 -11.61 33.15
N ASP A 435 -5.82 -12.85 33.18
CA ASP A 435 -4.99 -14.05 33.10
C ASP A 435 -4.54 -14.30 31.65
N LEU A 436 -5.43 -14.06 30.69
CA LEU A 436 -5.13 -14.06 29.26
C LEU A 436 -4.52 -12.74 28.77
N GLN A 437 -4.32 -11.76 29.66
CA GLN A 437 -3.84 -10.40 29.35
C GLN A 437 -4.66 -9.70 28.27
N VAL A 438 -5.98 -9.91 28.28
CA VAL A 438 -6.92 -9.30 27.33
C VAL A 438 -7.64 -8.15 28.02
N ASN A 439 -7.51 -6.95 27.47
CA ASN A 439 -8.31 -5.81 27.89
C ASN A 439 -8.57 -4.90 26.70
N ARG A 440 -9.34 -5.40 25.73
CA ARG A 440 -9.59 -4.69 24.47
C ARG A 440 -10.95 -5.02 23.88
N LYS A 441 -11.38 -4.18 22.95
CA LYS A 441 -12.57 -4.43 22.14
C LYS A 441 -12.23 -5.38 21.02
N ILE A 442 -12.99 -6.46 20.88
CA ILE A 442 -12.80 -7.48 19.85
C ILE A 442 -14.14 -7.68 19.13
N ARG A 443 -14.07 -7.95 17.82
CA ARG A 443 -15.24 -8.08 16.96
C ARG A 443 -15.82 -9.48 17.03
N ILE A 444 -17.15 -9.60 17.11
CA ILE A 444 -17.85 -10.88 16.94
C ILE A 444 -17.78 -11.31 15.47
N VAL A 445 -17.14 -12.45 15.19
CA VAL A 445 -16.99 -13.00 13.83
C VAL A 445 -17.93 -14.17 13.56
N ALA A 446 -18.37 -14.87 14.61
CA ALA A 446 -19.39 -15.92 14.50
C ALA A 446 -20.27 -15.96 15.75
N SER A 447 -21.50 -16.47 15.61
CA SER A 447 -22.41 -16.70 16.74
C SER A 447 -23.18 -18.00 16.56
N THR A 448 -23.24 -18.81 17.61
CA THR A 448 -24.09 -20.00 17.71
C THR A 448 -25.13 -19.75 18.80
N ARG A 449 -26.41 -19.95 18.49
CA ARG A 449 -27.53 -19.79 19.43
C ARG A 449 -28.34 -21.06 19.56
N ASN A 450 -28.81 -21.31 20.77
CA ASN A 450 -29.81 -22.34 21.02
C ASN A 450 -31.18 -21.90 20.47
N ILE A 451 -31.89 -22.82 19.81
CA ILE A 451 -33.20 -22.54 19.19
C ILE A 451 -34.30 -22.41 20.25
N VAL A 452 -34.14 -23.07 21.40
CA VAL A 452 -35.13 -23.06 22.50
C VAL A 452 -34.88 -21.89 23.46
N GLU A 453 -33.62 -21.56 23.72
CA GLU A 453 -33.22 -20.46 24.60
C GLU A 453 -32.34 -19.47 23.84
N GLU A 454 -32.93 -18.38 23.33
CA GLU A 454 -32.21 -17.43 22.46
C GLU A 454 -30.99 -16.77 23.13
N ASN A 455 -30.97 -16.66 24.46
CA ASN A 455 -29.85 -16.09 25.22
C ASN A 455 -28.76 -17.10 25.55
N ASP A 456 -28.97 -18.39 25.27
CA ASP A 456 -27.92 -19.41 25.29
C ASP A 456 -27.09 -19.25 24.02
N LEU A 457 -26.13 -18.34 24.14
CA LEU A 457 -25.36 -17.75 23.06
C LEU A 457 -23.88 -18.03 23.29
N GLN A 458 -23.25 -18.56 22.25
CA GLN A 458 -21.81 -18.64 22.11
C GLN A 458 -21.38 -17.75 20.95
N VAL A 459 -20.27 -17.03 21.12
CA VAL A 459 -19.70 -16.21 20.05
C VAL A 459 -18.22 -16.44 19.90
N GLU A 460 -17.76 -16.48 18.66
CA GLU A 460 -16.35 -16.37 18.34
C GLU A 460 -16.05 -14.89 18.08
N VAL A 461 -15.02 -14.37 18.73
CA VAL A 461 -14.47 -13.06 18.46
C VAL A 461 -13.06 -13.19 17.92
N ALA A 462 -12.67 -12.31 17.01
CA ALA A 462 -11.30 -12.27 16.50
C ALA A 462 -10.90 -10.84 16.14
N ASP A 463 -9.60 -10.57 16.14
CA ASP A 463 -9.04 -9.29 15.68
C ASP A 463 -9.08 -9.13 14.15
N ALA A 464 -9.32 -10.23 13.42
CA ALA A 464 -9.48 -10.19 11.98
C ALA A 464 -10.80 -9.49 11.61
N THR A 465 -10.70 -8.40 10.85
CA THR A 465 -11.69 -8.16 9.79
C THR A 465 -11.59 -9.37 8.89
N SER A 466 -12.57 -10.27 8.95
CA SER A 466 -12.68 -11.33 7.97
C SER A 466 -12.70 -10.64 6.61
N LYS A 467 -11.57 -10.68 5.87
CA LYS A 467 -11.54 -10.32 4.45
C LYS A 467 -12.62 -11.16 3.82
N THR A 468 -13.74 -10.50 3.52
CA THR A 468 -15.01 -10.94 2.95
C THR A 468 -15.48 -12.38 3.26
N GLN A 469 -16.78 -12.54 3.51
CA GLN A 469 -17.42 -13.86 3.60
C GLN A 469 -17.04 -14.81 2.45
N LEU A 470 -16.61 -14.30 1.29
CA LEU A 470 -16.11 -15.07 0.16
C LEU A 470 -14.78 -15.81 0.42
N GLN A 471 -13.78 -15.18 1.06
CA GLN A 471 -12.52 -15.87 1.38
C GLN A 471 -12.70 -16.84 2.55
N ALA A 472 -13.57 -16.52 3.51
CA ALA A 472 -13.95 -17.45 4.58
C ALA A 472 -14.72 -18.66 4.03
N LEU A 473 -15.63 -18.46 3.06
CA LEU A 473 -16.32 -19.54 2.35
C LEU A 473 -15.36 -20.37 1.50
N SER A 474 -14.42 -19.77 0.78
CA SER A 474 -13.44 -20.52 -0.04
C SER A 474 -12.45 -21.31 0.82
N SER A 475 -12.03 -20.76 1.96
CA SER A 475 -11.20 -21.45 2.96
C SER A 475 -11.96 -22.61 3.60
N GLY A 476 -13.23 -22.39 3.96
CA GLY A 476 -14.13 -23.42 4.46
C GLY A 476 -14.40 -24.52 3.43
N GLN A 477 -14.57 -24.18 2.15
CA GLN A 477 -14.73 -25.14 1.06
C GLN A 477 -13.47 -26.00 0.87
N SER A 478 -12.28 -25.40 0.93
CA SER A 478 -11.00 -26.13 0.86
C SER A 478 -10.81 -27.07 2.04
N ALA A 479 -11.13 -26.63 3.27
CA ALA A 479 -11.07 -27.48 4.46
C ALA A 479 -12.09 -28.64 4.39
N LEU A 480 -13.31 -28.38 3.91
CA LEU A 480 -14.33 -29.41 3.70
C LEU A 480 -13.88 -30.42 2.63
N ASN A 481 -13.30 -29.95 1.52
CA ASN A 481 -12.77 -30.81 0.46
C ASN A 481 -11.62 -31.71 0.96
N GLN A 482 -10.72 -31.19 1.81
CA GLN A 482 -9.68 -32.00 2.45
C GLN A 482 -10.27 -33.03 3.42
N SER A 483 -11.25 -32.65 4.24
CA SER A 483 -11.93 -33.59 5.14
C SER A 483 -12.66 -34.71 4.38
N VAL A 484 -13.29 -34.39 3.24
CA VAL A 484 -13.96 -35.40 2.39
C VAL A 484 -12.93 -36.33 1.74
N ALA A 485 -11.78 -35.79 1.30
CA ALA A 485 -10.69 -36.61 0.76
C ALA A 485 -10.14 -37.58 1.82
N ASP A 486 -9.95 -37.13 3.07
CA ASP A 486 -9.47 -37.98 4.17
C ASP A 486 -10.47 -39.06 4.56
N VAL A 487 -11.77 -38.75 4.57
CA VAL A 487 -12.82 -39.76 4.81
C VAL A 487 -12.84 -40.80 3.68
N ASN A 488 -12.72 -40.37 2.42
CA ASN A 488 -12.65 -41.28 1.28
C ASN A 488 -11.41 -42.19 1.35
N ASN A 489 -10.25 -41.65 1.74
CA ASN A 489 -9.03 -42.45 1.92
C ASN A 489 -9.18 -43.47 3.06
N LYS A 490 -9.83 -43.10 4.17
CA LYS A 490 -10.15 -44.03 5.28
C LYS A 490 -11.13 -45.13 4.87
N LEU A 491 -12.16 -44.78 4.08
CA LEU A 491 -13.11 -45.76 3.55
C LEU A 491 -12.46 -46.73 2.57
N GLN A 492 -11.59 -46.25 1.68
CA GLN A 492 -10.84 -47.10 0.76
C GLN A 492 -9.88 -48.05 1.50
N ASN A 493 -9.18 -47.56 2.53
CA ASN A 493 -8.31 -48.39 3.35
C ASN A 493 -9.10 -49.46 4.14
N ASN A 494 -10.26 -49.10 4.70
CA ASN A 494 -11.12 -50.07 5.39
C ASN A 494 -11.73 -51.10 4.43
N ALA A 495 -12.07 -50.72 3.20
CA ALA A 495 -12.53 -51.66 2.16
C ALA A 495 -11.43 -52.65 1.74
N LEU A 496 -10.17 -52.19 1.65
CA LEU A 496 -9.01 -53.05 1.38
C LEU A 496 -8.69 -54.01 2.54
N LEU A 497 -8.88 -53.55 3.79
CA LEU A 497 -8.72 -54.38 4.99
C LEU A 497 -9.83 -55.44 5.10
N ASN A 498 -11.07 -55.10 4.76
CA ASN A 498 -12.20 -56.04 4.77
C ASN A 498 -12.18 -57.08 3.64
N ASN A 499 -11.44 -56.84 2.55
CA ASN A 499 -11.19 -57.82 1.48
C ASN A 499 -9.96 -58.73 1.73
N ARG A 500 -9.32 -58.60 2.90
CA ARG A 500 -8.17 -59.42 3.33
C ARG A 500 -8.50 -60.41 4.46
N ILE A 501 -9.77 -60.48 4.84
CA ILE A 501 -10.37 -61.50 5.72
C ILE A 501 -11.22 -62.39 4.82
#